data_AF-A0A822ITQ3-F1
#
_entry.id   AF-A0A822ITQ3-F1
#
_cell.length_a   1.000
_cell.length_b   1.000
_cell.length_c   1.000
_cell.angle_alpha   90.00
_cell.angle_beta   90.00
_cell.angle_gamma   90.00
#
_symmetry.space_group_name_H-M   'P 1'
#
loop_
_entity.id
_entity.type
_entity.pdbx_description
1 polymer ?
#
loop_
_entity_poly.entity_id
_entity_poly.type
_entity_poly.pdbx_seq_one_letter_code
_entity_poly.pdbx_strand_id
1 'polypeptide(L)'
;MDNDITNEEPEKQLEKPPEKDKSLENLERMLEKLPENARKPILDLINKRKVELGLLKSELKPLGYKLKKGKTKPKPQTKESMESLRKIAGNIGKIKEIQKTDFHDVDVKDEPLKKEKKSLEEVDSYKY
;
A
#
# COMPACT_ATOMS: atom_id res chain seq x y z
N MET A 1 -6.10 42.81 -12.24
CA MET A 1 -5.74 42.41 -10.87
C MET A 1 -5.94 40.91 -10.84
N ASP A 2 -4.98 40.22 -11.44
CA ASP A 2 -5.05 38.81 -11.79
C ASP A 2 -4.32 38.05 -10.69
N ASN A 3 -5.06 37.30 -9.89
CA ASN A 3 -4.50 36.46 -8.84
C ASN A 3 -4.32 35.05 -9.39
N ASP A 4 -3.15 34.80 -9.98
CA ASP A 4 -2.66 33.47 -10.28
C ASP A 4 -2.27 32.78 -8.96
N ILE A 5 -3.16 31.92 -8.45
CA ILE A 5 -2.86 31.03 -7.32
C ILE A 5 -2.26 29.75 -7.92
N THR A 6 -0.94 29.70 -8.01
CA THR A 6 -0.18 28.48 -8.33
C THR A 6 -0.34 27.50 -7.19
N ASN A 7 -1.08 26.42 -7.43
CA ASN A 7 -1.12 25.23 -6.58
C ASN A 7 0.26 24.55 -6.63
N GLU A 8 1.08 24.75 -5.60
CA GLU A 8 2.26 23.92 -5.39
C GLU A 8 1.83 22.55 -4.85
N GLU A 9 2.00 21.52 -5.68
CA GLU A 9 1.88 20.13 -5.25
C GLU A 9 2.95 19.84 -4.20
N PRO A 10 2.63 19.19 -3.08
CA PRO A 10 3.65 18.82 -2.10
C PRO A 10 4.55 17.75 -2.73
N GLU A 11 5.79 18.14 -2.99
CA GLU A 11 6.86 17.26 -3.42
C GLU A 11 6.92 16.05 -2.49
N LYS A 12 6.65 14.87 -3.05
CA LYS A 12 6.94 13.60 -2.39
C LYS A 12 8.42 13.61 -2.03
N GLN A 13 8.70 13.65 -0.75
CA GLN A 13 10.03 13.44 -0.19
C GLN A 13 10.56 12.12 -0.78
N LEU A 14 11.48 12.24 -1.75
CA LEU A 14 12.25 11.11 -2.25
C LEU A 14 13.06 10.61 -1.07
N GLU A 15 12.66 9.46 -0.54
CA GLU A 15 13.47 8.69 0.40
C GLU A 15 14.88 8.56 -0.18
N LYS A 16 15.86 8.97 0.63
CA LYS A 16 17.29 8.91 0.32
C LYS A 16 17.61 7.54 -0.32
N PRO A 17 18.27 7.49 -1.49
CA PRO A 17 18.61 6.20 -2.09
C PRO A 17 19.42 5.39 -1.08
N PRO A 18 19.02 4.14 -0.81
CA PRO A 18 19.67 3.34 0.21
C PRO A 18 21.14 3.11 -0.16
N GLU A 19 22.04 3.09 0.83
CA GLU A 19 23.48 2.84 0.64
C GLU A 19 23.81 1.57 -0.18
N LYS A 20 22.82 0.66 -0.30
CA LYS A 20 22.83 -0.55 -1.11
C LYS A 20 23.18 -0.29 -2.58
N ASP A 21 22.85 0.89 -3.10
CA ASP A 21 23.09 1.27 -4.50
C ASP A 21 24.60 1.30 -4.82
N LYS A 22 25.42 1.82 -3.89
CA LYS A 22 26.88 1.92 -4.08
C LYS A 22 27.55 0.55 -4.20
N SER A 23 27.03 -0.45 -3.49
CA SER A 23 27.57 -1.81 -3.54
C SER A 23 27.32 -2.47 -4.89
N LEU A 24 26.14 -2.27 -5.47
CA LEU A 24 25.77 -2.80 -6.78
C LEU A 24 26.54 -2.10 -7.90
N GLU A 25 26.71 -0.79 -7.80
CA GLU A 25 27.49 -0.01 -8.78
C GLU A 25 28.97 -0.44 -8.80
N ASN A 26 29.57 -0.68 -7.63
CA ASN A 26 30.94 -1.19 -7.55
C ASN A 26 31.07 -2.59 -8.16
N LEU A 27 30.09 -3.46 -7.94
CA LEU A 27 30.05 -4.79 -8.56
C LEU A 27 29.97 -4.69 -10.09
N GLU A 28 29.15 -3.77 -10.63
CA GLU A 28 29.07 -3.54 -12.07
C GLU A 28 30.42 -3.08 -12.66
N ARG A 29 31.13 -2.17 -11.97
CA ARG A 29 32.48 -1.74 -12.38
C ARG A 29 33.50 -2.87 -12.33
N MET A 30 33.41 -3.76 -11.35
CA MET A 30 34.29 -4.94 -11.27
C MET A 30 34.01 -5.92 -12.43
N LEU A 31 32.75 -6.06 -12.82
CA LEU A 31 32.34 -6.96 -13.90
C LEU A 31 32.78 -6.51 -15.29
N GLU A 32 33.05 -5.22 -15.51
CA GLU A 32 33.56 -4.73 -16.80
C GLU A 32 34.91 -5.32 -17.19
N LYS A 33 35.70 -5.77 -16.21
CA LYS A 33 37.02 -6.37 -16.43
C LYS A 33 36.95 -7.85 -16.82
N LEU A 34 35.77 -8.47 -16.74
CA LEU A 34 35.58 -9.90 -17.01
C LEU A 34 35.11 -10.14 -18.45
N PRO A 35 35.43 -11.32 -19.04
CA PRO A 35 34.92 -11.71 -20.35
C PRO A 35 33.39 -11.86 -20.33
N GLU A 36 32.74 -11.56 -21.46
CA GLU A 36 31.27 -11.47 -21.56
C GLU A 36 30.53 -12.73 -21.07
N ASN A 37 31.09 -13.91 -21.31
CA ASN A 37 30.49 -15.18 -20.91
C ASN A 37 30.39 -15.34 -19.39
N ALA A 38 31.39 -14.85 -18.65
CA ALA A 38 31.36 -14.87 -17.18
C ALA A 38 30.55 -13.69 -16.62
N ARG A 39 30.51 -12.57 -17.34
CA ARG A 39 29.81 -11.35 -16.95
C ARG A 39 28.28 -11.51 -16.97
N LYS A 40 27.72 -12.11 -18.03
CA LYS A 40 26.27 -12.25 -18.23
C LYS A 40 25.50 -12.83 -17.03
N PRO A 41 25.86 -14.01 -16.49
CA PRO A 41 25.09 -14.59 -15.38
C PRO A 41 25.13 -13.72 -14.12
N ILE A 42 26.25 -13.03 -13.85
CA ILE A 42 26.38 -12.16 -12.68
C ILE A 42 25.59 -10.86 -12.90
N LEU A 43 25.59 -10.32 -14.11
CA LEU A 43 24.80 -9.15 -14.50
C LEU A 43 23.30 -9.42 -14.32
N ASP A 44 22.83 -10.61 -14.72
CA ASP A 44 21.43 -11.02 -14.54
C ASP A 44 21.03 -11.09 -13.06
N LEU A 45 21.93 -11.55 -12.19
CA LEU A 45 21.73 -11.55 -10.74
C LEU A 45 21.64 -10.11 -10.18
N ILE A 46 22.53 -9.21 -10.62
CA ILE A 46 22.49 -7.79 -10.23
C ILE A 46 21.17 -7.16 -10.67
N ASN A 47 20.74 -7.39 -11.91
CA ASN A 47 19.49 -6.85 -12.43
C ASN A 47 18.27 -7.36 -11.66
N LYS A 48 18.22 -8.66 -11.33
CA LYS A 48 17.18 -9.21 -10.45
C LYS A 48 17.15 -8.52 -9.10
N ARG A 49 18.32 -8.31 -8.49
CA ARG A 49 18.41 -7.62 -7.19
C ARG A 49 17.99 -6.15 -7.29
N LYS A 50 18.34 -5.45 -8.37
CA LYS A 50 17.88 -4.08 -8.63
C LYS A 50 16.36 -4.01 -8.77
N VAL A 51 15.74 -5.00 -9.41
CA VAL A 51 14.28 -5.13 -9.49
C VAL A 51 13.65 -5.35 -8.10
N GLU A 52 14.20 -6.26 -7.30
CA GLU A 52 13.71 -6.51 -5.93
C GLU A 52 13.82 -5.29 -5.02
N LEU A 53 14.88 -4.49 -5.19
CA LEU A 53 15.08 -3.24 -4.47
C LEU A 53 14.23 -2.08 -5.01
N GLY A 54 13.50 -2.29 -6.12
CA GLY A 54 12.70 -1.25 -6.77
C GLY A 54 13.51 -0.20 -7.54
N LEU A 55 14.82 -0.43 -7.72
CA LEU A 55 15.73 0.46 -8.46
C LEU A 55 15.59 0.31 -9.98
N LEU A 56 15.19 -0.88 -10.43
CA LEU A 56 14.94 -1.19 -11.83
C LEU A 56 13.49 -1.67 -12.01
N LYS A 57 12.86 -1.27 -13.12
CA LYS A 57 11.55 -1.80 -13.48
C LYS A 57 11.71 -3.22 -14.02
N SER A 58 10.92 -4.16 -13.53
CA SER A 58 10.87 -5.51 -14.11
C SER A 58 10.32 -5.44 -15.53
N GLU A 59 10.96 -6.11 -16.47
CA GLU A 59 10.43 -6.32 -17.82
C GLU A 59 9.24 -7.30 -17.83
N LEU A 60 9.16 -8.13 -16.79
CA LEU A 60 8.04 -9.03 -16.59
C LEU A 60 6.75 -8.24 -16.38
N LYS A 61 5.72 -8.60 -17.16
CA LYS A 61 4.37 -8.08 -16.94
C LYS A 61 3.95 -8.42 -15.51
N PRO A 62 3.41 -7.47 -14.72
CA PRO A 62 2.95 -7.77 -13.38
C PRO A 62 1.89 -8.88 -13.46
N LEU A 63 2.24 -10.07 -12.96
CA LEU A 63 1.29 -11.16 -12.84
C LEU A 63 0.31 -10.82 -11.74
N GLY A 64 -0.93 -10.52 -12.12
CA GLY A 64 -2.01 -10.24 -11.19
C GLY A 64 -3.25 -9.73 -11.91
N TYR A 65 -4.42 -10.07 -11.37
CA TYR A 65 -5.67 -9.49 -11.82
C TYR A 65 -5.69 -8.01 -11.43
N LYS A 66 -5.64 -7.11 -12.41
CA LYS A 66 -5.92 -5.69 -12.17
C LYS A 66 -7.41 -5.56 -11.85
N LEU A 67 -7.75 -5.33 -10.59
CA LEU A 67 -9.11 -4.93 -10.21
C LEU A 67 -9.49 -3.70 -11.04
N LYS A 68 -10.58 -3.79 -11.81
CA LYS A 68 -11.17 -2.62 -12.45
C LYS A 68 -11.50 -1.65 -11.34
N LYS A 69 -10.74 -0.56 -11.23
CA LYS A 69 -11.09 0.54 -10.34
C LYS A 69 -12.47 1.00 -10.76
N GLY A 70 -13.45 0.83 -9.88
CA GLY A 70 -14.79 1.37 -10.09
C GLY A 70 -14.63 2.86 -10.39
N LYS A 71 -15.32 3.36 -11.42
CA LYS A 71 -15.45 4.80 -11.65
C LYS A 71 -16.37 5.41 -10.60
N THR A 72 -16.09 5.18 -9.32
CA THR A 72 -16.72 5.93 -8.24
C THR A 72 -16.09 7.31 -8.28
N LYS A 73 -16.83 8.26 -8.86
CA LYS A 73 -16.53 9.68 -8.69
C LYS A 73 -16.38 9.95 -7.18
N PRO A 74 -15.37 10.69 -6.73
CA PRO A 74 -15.27 11.06 -5.34
C PRO A 74 -16.59 11.74 -4.93
N LYS A 75 -17.29 11.16 -3.96
CA LYS A 75 -18.52 11.78 -3.44
C LYS A 75 -18.12 13.16 -2.90
N PRO A 76 -18.84 14.24 -3.26
CA PRO A 76 -18.56 15.55 -2.69
C PRO A 76 -18.70 15.46 -1.17
N GLN A 77 -17.66 15.91 -0.46
CA GLN A 77 -17.68 16.00 0.99
C GLN A 77 -18.76 17.01 1.40
N THR A 78 -19.75 16.56 2.18
CA THR A 78 -20.80 17.44 2.70
C THR A 78 -20.22 18.39 3.74
N LYS A 79 -20.86 19.55 3.95
CA LYS A 79 -20.45 20.54 4.97
C LYS A 79 -20.32 19.91 6.36
N GLU A 80 -21.19 18.95 6.68
CA GLU A 80 -21.18 18.16 7.91
C GLU A 80 -19.91 17.31 8.07
N SER A 81 -19.40 16.72 6.97
CA SER A 81 -18.16 15.94 7.00
C SER A 81 -16.93 16.81 7.25
N MET A 82 -16.92 18.03 6.70
CA MET A 82 -15.85 19.01 6.91
C MET A 82 -15.85 19.55 8.34
N GLU A 83 -17.03 19.80 8.91
CA GLU A 83 -17.16 20.20 10.31
C GLU A 83 -16.71 19.10 11.27
N SER A 84 -17.02 17.84 10.95
CA SER A 84 -16.57 16.67 11.72
C SER A 84 -15.04 16.54 11.70
N LEU A 85 -14.42 16.70 10.53
CA LEU A 85 -12.95 16.71 10.40
C LEU A 85 -12.32 17.85 11.20
N ARG A 86 -12.93 19.04 11.21
CA ARG A 86 -12.48 20.18 12.02
C ARG A 86 -12.58 19.89 13.53
N LYS A 87 -13.67 19.25 13.98
CA LYS A 87 -13.85 18.82 15.38
C LYS A 87 -12.80 17.78 15.79
N ILE A 88 -12.51 16.81 14.91
CA ILE A 88 -11.48 15.79 15.16
C ILE A 88 -10.11 16.45 15.25
N ALA A 89 -9.73 17.28 14.28
CA ALA A 89 -8.45 17.98 14.25
C ALA A 89 -8.23 18.86 15.51
N GLY A 90 -9.28 19.54 15.99
CA GLY A 90 -9.20 20.36 17.21
C GLY A 90 -9.01 19.57 18.51
N ASN A 91 -9.23 18.25 18.47
CA ASN A 91 -9.09 17.32 19.60
C ASN A 91 -7.80 16.47 19.53
N ILE A 92 -7.07 16.48 18.40
CA ILE A 92 -5.76 15.80 18.29
C ILE A 92 -4.79 16.43 19.30
N GLY A 93 -4.23 15.62 20.20
CA GLY A 93 -3.31 16.06 21.26
C GLY A 93 -3.96 16.55 22.54
N LYS A 94 -5.30 16.61 22.63
CA LYS A 94 -6.02 16.94 23.87
C LYS A 94 -6.55 15.67 24.53
N ILE A 95 -5.79 15.13 25.47
CA ILE A 95 -6.24 14.03 26.33
C ILE A 95 -7.10 14.65 27.42
N LYS A 96 -8.42 14.44 27.36
CA LYS A 96 -9.31 14.68 28.51
C LYS A 96 -9.41 13.37 29.27
N GLU A 97 -8.95 13.37 30.51
CA GLU A 97 -9.12 12.25 31.43
C GLU A 97 -10.62 12.04 31.67
N ILE A 98 -11.16 10.93 31.20
CA ILE A 98 -12.59 10.60 31.35
C ILE A 98 -12.75 10.07 32.77
N GLN A 99 -13.23 10.92 33.68
CA GLN A 99 -13.41 10.57 35.11
C GLN A 99 -14.55 9.57 35.37
N LYS A 100 -15.36 9.24 34.36
CA LYS A 100 -16.50 8.32 34.50
C LYS A 100 -16.65 7.45 33.28
N THR A 101 -16.11 6.25 33.37
CA THR A 101 -16.54 5.11 32.55
C THR A 101 -17.63 4.40 33.33
N ASP A 102 -18.87 4.53 32.89
CA ASP A 102 -19.96 3.71 33.42
C ASP A 102 -19.75 2.29 32.90
N PHE A 103 -18.96 1.50 33.64
CA PHE A 103 -18.79 0.08 33.39
C PHE A 103 -20.14 -0.59 33.65
N HIS A 104 -20.80 -0.99 32.58
CA HIS A 104 -21.94 -1.88 32.65
C HIS A 104 -21.39 -3.27 32.38
N ASP A 105 -21.49 -4.15 33.37
CA ASP A 105 -21.20 -5.56 33.18
C ASP A 105 -22.15 -6.08 32.08
N VAL A 106 -21.58 -6.43 30.94
CA VAL A 106 -22.33 -7.06 29.86
C VAL A 106 -22.55 -8.49 30.29
N ASP A 107 -23.76 -8.78 30.76
CA ASP A 107 -24.20 -10.14 31.09
C ASP A 107 -24.28 -10.95 29.78
N VAL A 108 -23.17 -11.61 29.43
CA VAL A 108 -23.08 -12.44 28.24
C VAL A 108 -23.94 -13.68 28.49
N LYS A 109 -25.18 -13.65 27.96
CA LYS A 109 -26.02 -14.83 27.88
C LYS A 109 -25.27 -15.91 27.10
N ASP A 110 -25.15 -17.11 27.66
CA ASP A 110 -24.59 -18.31 27.02
C ASP A 110 -25.48 -18.83 25.86
N GLU A 111 -25.91 -17.96 24.96
CA GLU A 111 -26.63 -18.38 23.77
C GLU A 111 -25.63 -18.94 22.75
N PRO A 112 -25.78 -20.21 22.32
CA PRO A 112 -24.87 -20.79 21.34
C PRO A 112 -24.99 -20.03 20.03
N LEU A 113 -23.85 -19.50 19.57
CA LEU A 113 -23.74 -18.77 18.30
C LEU A 113 -24.30 -19.64 17.17
N LYS A 114 -25.39 -19.18 16.54
CA LYS A 114 -26.04 -19.91 15.44
C LYS A 114 -25.04 -20.06 14.30
N LYS A 115 -24.58 -21.29 14.06
CA LYS A 115 -23.72 -21.61 12.91
C LYS A 115 -24.57 -21.48 11.65
N GLU A 116 -24.29 -20.45 10.86
CA GLU A 116 -24.82 -20.36 9.50
C GLU A 116 -24.37 -21.61 8.72
N LYS A 117 -25.34 -22.40 8.24
CA LYS A 117 -25.07 -23.56 7.40
C LYS A 117 -24.56 -23.04 6.05
N LYS A 118 -23.29 -23.28 5.74
CA LYS A 118 -22.76 -23.07 4.38
C LYS A 118 -23.57 -23.92 3.41
N SER A 119 -24.19 -23.29 2.41
CA SER A 119 -24.78 -24.00 1.29
C SER A 119 -23.67 -24.71 0.52
N LEU A 120 -23.69 -26.04 0.53
CA LEU A 120 -22.89 -26.87 -0.36
C LEU A 120 -23.47 -26.70 -1.77
N GLU A 121 -22.85 -25.83 -2.56
CA GLU A 121 -23.06 -25.76 -4.00
C GLU A 121 -22.25 -26.91 -4.62
N GLU A 122 -22.84 -28.10 -4.66
CA GLU A 122 -22.34 -29.19 -5.51
C GLU A 122 -22.73 -28.88 -6.96
N VAL A 123 -21.86 -28.13 -7.65
CA VAL A 123 -21.97 -27.97 -9.11
C VAL A 123 -21.16 -29.10 -9.74
N ASP A 124 -21.88 -30.12 -10.19
CA ASP A 124 -21.41 -31.31 -10.92
C ASP A 124 -20.49 -30.91 -12.09
N SER A 125 -19.19 -31.22 -11.97
CA SER A 125 -18.14 -30.74 -12.88
C SER A 125 -17.94 -31.58 -14.15
N TYR A 126 -18.91 -32.38 -14.58
CA TYR A 126 -18.79 -33.30 -15.73
C TYR A 126 -19.91 -33.19 -16.76
N LYS A 127 -20.29 -31.98 -17.12
CA LYS A 127 -20.98 -31.71 -18.39
C LYS A 127 -20.37 -30.50 -19.05
N TYR A 128 -19.36 -30.72 -19.91
CA TYR A 128 -19.14 -30.12 -21.24
C TYR A 128 -17.77 -30.55 -21.77
#